data_AF-A0A949W3G7-F1
#
_entry.id   AF-A0A949W3G7-F1
#
_cell.length_a   1.000
_cell.length_b   1.000
_cell.length_c   1.000
_cell.angle_alpha   90.00
_cell.angle_beta   90.00
_cell.angle_gamma   90.00
#
_symmetry.space_group_name_H-M   'P 1'
#
loop_
_entity.id
_entity.type
_entity.pdbx_description
1 polymer ?
#
loop_
_entity_poly.entity_id
_entity_poly.type
_entity_poly.pdbx_seq_one_letter_code
_entity_poly.pdbx_strand_id
1 'polypeptide(L)'
;MENSQEIKIGKGLNTVLFGISRDTFKKQMGEPTEIDAYDAGEDDDEYLTEAWHYDELEISASFDEEDDWRLTTLSTSADYATLNGKKIIGLTIEELKEVVAPLELEEPEVEELEDKQTLVSYLASCINFWFENGKLSEVQWGVQWKDEDTPKWPVAVI
;
A
#
# COMPACT_ATOMS: atom_id res chain seq x y z
N MET A 1 19.10 9.99 -11.76
CA MET A 1 18.67 8.68 -11.25
C MET A 1 17.20 8.60 -11.60
N GLU A 2 16.76 7.57 -12.32
CA GLU A 2 15.32 7.43 -12.55
C GLU A 2 14.68 7.11 -11.21
N ASN A 3 13.72 7.94 -10.79
CA ASN A 3 12.87 7.61 -9.65
C ASN A 3 12.11 6.34 -10.05
N SER A 4 12.26 5.28 -9.25
CA SER A 4 11.59 4.00 -9.46
C SER A 4 10.94 3.58 -8.15
N GLN A 5 9.68 3.19 -8.25
CA GLN A 5 8.90 2.66 -7.14
C GLN A 5 8.45 1.25 -7.51
N GLU A 6 9.21 0.25 -7.08
CA GLU A 6 8.90 -1.15 -7.30
C GLU A 6 8.01 -1.67 -6.17
N ILE A 7 6.73 -1.87 -6.46
CA ILE A 7 5.76 -2.42 -5.54
C ILE A 7 6.00 -3.91 -5.38
N LYS A 8 6.10 -4.36 -4.13
CA LYS A 8 6.28 -5.77 -3.77
C LYS A 8 5.15 -6.20 -2.85
N ILE A 9 4.14 -6.84 -3.42
CA ILE A 9 2.94 -7.34 -2.71
C ILE A 9 3.35 -8.14 -1.47
N GLY A 10 2.76 -7.80 -0.32
CA GLY A 10 3.05 -8.40 0.98
C GLY A 10 4.47 -8.19 1.52
N LYS A 11 5.30 -7.38 0.85
CA LYS A 11 6.70 -7.13 1.25
C LYS A 11 7.02 -5.66 1.50
N GLY A 12 6.55 -4.74 0.66
CA GLY A 12 6.78 -3.30 0.81
C GLY A 12 7.07 -2.60 -0.51
N LEU A 13 7.99 -1.63 -0.51
CA LEU A 13 8.35 -0.77 -1.64
C LEU A 13 9.86 -0.75 -1.85
N ASN A 14 10.36 -1.04 -3.05
CA ASN A 14 11.79 -1.08 -3.33
C ASN A 14 12.55 -1.96 -2.30
N THR A 15 13.33 -1.32 -1.41
CA THR A 15 14.05 -1.97 -0.30
C THR A 15 13.39 -1.74 1.06
N VAL A 16 12.38 -0.87 1.13
CA VAL A 16 11.54 -0.66 2.31
C VAL A 16 10.66 -1.89 2.49
N LEU A 17 10.67 -2.45 3.70
CA LEU A 17 9.90 -3.63 4.04
C LEU A 17 8.81 -3.30 5.05
N PHE A 18 7.65 -3.96 4.94
CA PHE A 18 6.65 -3.95 6.01
C PHE A 18 7.25 -4.48 7.32
N GLY A 19 6.75 -3.99 8.44
CA GLY A 19 7.22 -4.38 9.77
C GLY A 19 8.42 -3.59 10.30
N ILE A 20 9.02 -2.70 9.50
CA ILE A 20 10.08 -1.81 10.00
C ILE A 20 9.48 -0.70 10.87
N SER A 21 10.27 -0.20 11.83
CA SER A 21 9.86 0.92 12.68
C SER A 21 9.83 2.25 11.93
N ARG A 22 9.05 3.21 12.44
CA ARG A 22 9.05 4.63 12.00
C ARG A 22 10.46 5.21 11.85
N ASP A 23 11.34 5.01 12.85
CA ASP A 23 12.72 5.46 12.79
C ASP A 23 13.52 4.86 11.62
N THR A 24 13.29 3.59 11.32
CA THR A 24 13.97 2.90 10.23
C THR A 24 13.44 3.37 8.89
N PHE A 25 12.12 3.54 8.77
CA PHE A 25 11.49 4.10 7.59
C PHE A 25 11.98 5.52 7.30
N LYS A 26 11.99 6.39 8.31
CA LYS A 26 12.49 7.77 8.23
C LYS A 26 13.95 7.85 7.75
N LYS A 27 14.80 6.93 8.22
CA LYS A 27 16.20 6.84 7.76
C LYS A 27 16.32 6.46 6.28
N GLN A 28 15.35 5.74 5.74
CA GLN A 28 15.34 5.30 4.34
C GLN A 28 14.67 6.32 3.40
N MET A 29 13.57 6.93 3.84
CA MET A 29 12.71 7.78 3.02
C MET A 29 12.93 9.28 3.25
N GLY A 30 13.58 9.66 4.36
CA GLY A 30 13.71 11.05 4.78
C GLY A 30 12.58 11.46 5.74
N GLU A 31 12.40 12.77 5.87
CA GLU A 31 11.33 13.36 6.68
C GLU A 31 10.02 13.38 5.88
N PRO A 32 8.87 12.99 6.48
CA PRO A 32 7.58 13.16 5.83
C PRO A 32 7.24 14.65 5.70
N THR A 33 6.48 14.99 4.67
CA THR A 33 5.93 16.33 4.46
C THR A 33 4.82 16.61 5.47
N GLU A 34 3.97 15.61 5.72
CA GLU A 34 2.82 15.68 6.61
C GLU A 34 2.66 14.37 7.39
N ILE A 35 2.18 14.48 8.62
CA ILE A 35 1.83 13.34 9.47
C ILE A 35 0.41 13.59 9.98
N ASP A 36 -0.50 12.71 9.58
CA ASP A 36 -1.85 12.64 10.12
C ASP A 36 -1.95 11.50 11.12
N ALA A 37 -2.72 11.71 12.19
CA ALA A 37 -3.03 10.67 13.17
C ALA A 37 -4.53 10.56 13.33
N TYR A 38 -5.05 9.35 13.26
CA TYR A 38 -6.47 9.06 13.44
C TYR A 38 -6.67 7.82 14.29
N ASP A 39 -7.82 7.77 14.96
CA ASP A 39 -8.27 6.60 15.70
C ASP A 39 -8.77 5.57 14.68
N ALA A 40 -8.15 4.39 14.72
CA ALA A 40 -8.48 3.24 13.88
C ALA A 40 -9.17 2.11 14.67
N GLY A 41 -9.45 2.35 15.96
CA GLY A 41 -10.17 1.42 16.82
C GLY A 41 -11.62 1.21 16.40
N GLU A 42 -12.10 -0.02 16.54
CA GLU A 42 -13.54 -0.29 16.62
C GLU A 42 -13.99 -0.26 18.09
N ASP A 43 -15.11 0.42 18.36
CA ASP A 43 -15.71 0.57 19.71
C ASP A 43 -14.85 1.31 20.76
N ASP A 44 -14.54 0.66 21.89
CA ASP A 44 -13.89 1.25 23.10
C ASP A 44 -12.35 1.06 23.10
N ASP A 45 -11.79 0.37 22.10
CA ASP A 45 -10.34 0.14 21.99
C ASP A 45 -9.71 1.23 21.12
N GLU A 46 -9.18 2.28 21.74
CA GLU A 46 -8.50 3.41 21.05
C GLU A 46 -7.10 2.97 20.56
N TYR A 47 -7.00 2.48 19.32
CA TYR A 47 -5.72 2.28 18.63
C TYR A 47 -5.48 3.38 17.61
N LEU A 48 -4.30 4.01 17.66
CA LEU A 48 -3.95 5.05 16.71
C LEU A 48 -3.29 4.49 15.45
N THR A 49 -3.59 5.11 14.32
CA THR A 49 -2.80 5.01 13.09
C THR A 49 -2.17 6.35 12.76
N GLU A 50 -0.89 6.34 12.42
CA GLU A 50 -0.20 7.50 11.82
C GLU A 50 -0.02 7.29 10.31
N ALA A 51 -0.55 8.19 9.49
CA ALA A 51 -0.28 8.25 8.06
C ALA A 51 0.78 9.32 7.76
N TRP A 52 1.91 8.91 7.20
CA TRP A 52 3.02 9.77 6.84
C TRP A 52 3.03 10.00 5.32
N HIS A 53 2.91 11.26 4.90
CA HIS A 53 2.82 11.65 3.50
C HIS A 53 4.14 12.22 2.98
N TYR A 54 4.54 11.82 1.77
CA TYR A 54 5.75 12.26 1.07
C TYR A 54 5.36 12.79 -0.30
N ASP A 55 4.87 14.02 -0.37
CA ASP A 55 4.32 14.64 -1.58
C ASP A 55 5.28 14.58 -2.78
N GLU A 56 6.57 14.86 -2.58
CA GLU A 56 7.57 14.81 -3.68
C GLU A 56 7.77 13.40 -4.23
N LEU A 57 7.50 12.37 -3.42
CA LEU A 57 7.59 10.97 -3.80
C LEU A 57 6.22 10.40 -4.20
N GLU A 58 5.12 11.11 -3.98
CA GLU A 58 3.76 10.61 -4.19
C GLU A 58 3.54 9.27 -3.46
N ILE A 59 4.01 9.18 -2.19
CA ILE A 59 3.85 8.01 -1.32
C ILE A 59 3.17 8.42 -0.02
N SER A 60 2.30 7.55 0.47
CA SER A 60 1.80 7.57 1.85
C SER A 60 2.18 6.26 2.56
N ALA A 61 2.50 6.33 3.84
CA ALA A 61 2.90 5.19 4.66
C ALA A 61 2.18 5.21 6.01
N SER A 62 1.46 4.13 6.35
CA SER A 62 0.72 4.03 7.60
C SER A 62 1.44 3.16 8.63
N PHE A 63 1.36 3.58 9.89
CA PHE A 63 1.92 2.89 11.04
C PHE A 63 0.85 2.73 12.12
N ASP A 64 0.64 1.49 12.56
CA ASP A 64 -0.46 1.15 13.45
C ASP A 64 0.07 0.89 14.86
N GLU A 65 -0.57 1.49 15.87
CA GLU A 65 -0.17 1.38 17.28
C GLU A 65 -0.26 -0.04 17.80
N GLU A 66 -1.32 -0.77 17.39
CA GLU A 66 -1.54 -2.18 17.73
C GLU A 66 -0.38 -3.08 17.26
N ASP A 67 0.30 -2.68 16.18
CA ASP A 67 1.43 -3.38 15.58
C ASP A 67 2.80 -2.83 16.00
N ASP A 68 2.93 -2.27 17.21
CA ASP A 68 4.15 -1.61 17.71
C ASP A 68 4.62 -0.43 16.84
N TRP A 69 3.71 0.33 16.22
CA TRP A 69 4.02 1.41 15.30
C TRP A 69 4.92 0.98 14.12
N ARG A 70 4.66 -0.21 13.59
CA ARG A 70 5.35 -0.74 12.42
C ARG A 70 4.67 -0.31 11.14
N LEU A 71 5.44 -0.24 10.05
CA LEU A 71 4.89 0.02 8.72
C LEU A 71 3.97 -1.13 8.31
N THR A 72 2.67 -0.84 8.14
CA THR A 72 1.64 -1.81 7.78
C THR A 72 1.10 -1.61 6.37
N THR A 73 0.94 -0.36 5.96
CA THR A 73 0.32 0.00 4.67
C THR A 73 1.15 1.05 3.92
N LEU A 74 1.17 0.93 2.60
CA LEU A 74 1.75 1.90 1.69
C LEU A 74 0.73 2.23 0.59
N SER A 75 0.72 3.47 0.11
CA SER A 75 0.06 3.82 -1.14
C SER A 75 0.91 4.72 -2.01
N THR A 76 0.65 4.69 -3.31
CA THR A 76 1.27 5.62 -4.27
C THR A 76 0.37 5.92 -5.47
N SER A 77 0.48 7.16 -5.94
CA SER A 77 -0.09 7.65 -7.19
C SER A 77 0.98 7.98 -8.24
N ALA A 78 2.23 7.57 -8.01
CA ALA A 78 3.37 7.95 -8.84
C ALA A 78 3.34 7.35 -10.25
N ASP A 79 3.52 8.19 -11.29
CA ASP A 79 3.52 7.76 -12.71
C ASP A 79 4.68 6.80 -13.09
N TYR A 80 5.63 6.64 -12.18
CA TYR A 80 6.79 5.77 -12.26
C TYR A 80 6.72 4.58 -11.31
N ALA A 81 5.59 4.39 -10.61
CA ALA A 81 5.31 3.17 -9.86
C ALA A 81 5.19 1.98 -10.80
N THR A 82 5.82 0.88 -10.41
CA THR A 82 5.88 -0.36 -11.16
C THR A 82 5.42 -1.54 -10.32
N LEU A 83 4.69 -2.45 -10.94
CA LEU A 83 4.34 -3.76 -10.41
C LEU A 83 4.70 -4.79 -11.47
N ASN A 84 5.39 -5.86 -11.06
CA ASN A 84 5.87 -6.89 -11.97
C ASN A 84 6.71 -6.31 -13.15
N GLY A 85 7.51 -5.28 -12.86
CA GLY A 85 8.36 -4.59 -13.85
C GLY A 85 7.63 -3.71 -14.88
N LYS A 86 6.32 -3.53 -14.75
CA LYS A 86 5.51 -2.67 -15.63
C LYS A 86 5.01 -1.44 -14.87
N LYS A 87 5.02 -0.26 -15.51
CA LYS A 87 4.35 0.93 -14.98
C LYS A 87 2.84 0.70 -14.96
N ILE A 88 2.18 1.07 -13.86
CA ILE A 88 0.76 0.73 -13.65
C ILE A 88 -0.19 1.93 -13.56
N ILE A 89 0.27 3.10 -13.11
CA ILE A 89 -0.58 4.29 -13.05
C ILE A 89 -1.00 4.70 -14.47
N GLY A 90 -2.29 4.98 -14.66
CA GLY A 90 -2.91 5.27 -15.94
C GLY A 90 -3.30 4.05 -16.78
N LEU A 91 -3.12 2.82 -16.28
CA LEU A 91 -3.68 1.63 -16.92
C LEU A 91 -5.20 1.56 -16.76
N THR A 92 -5.86 0.94 -17.73
CA THR A 92 -7.24 0.46 -17.59
C THR A 92 -7.29 -0.83 -16.76
N ILE A 93 -8.48 -1.22 -16.31
CA ILE A 93 -8.68 -2.49 -15.59
C ILE A 93 -8.19 -3.69 -16.41
N GLU A 94 -8.46 -3.72 -17.72
CA GLU A 94 -8.04 -4.82 -18.59
C GLU A 94 -6.50 -4.89 -18.73
N GLU A 95 -5.84 -3.75 -18.86
CA GLU A 95 -4.37 -3.71 -18.88
C GLU A 95 -3.77 -4.11 -17.52
N LEU A 96 -4.39 -3.70 -16.40
CA LEU A 96 -3.96 -4.11 -15.06
C LEU A 96 -4.05 -5.64 -14.90
N LYS A 97 -5.14 -6.27 -15.38
CA LYS A 97 -5.32 -7.73 -15.36
C LYS A 97 -4.13 -8.45 -16.02
N GLU A 98 -3.61 -7.93 -17.13
CA GLU A 98 -2.42 -8.49 -17.79
C GLU A 98 -1.13 -8.32 -16.97
N VAL A 99 -1.02 -7.28 -16.15
CA VAL A 99 0.13 -7.05 -15.26
C VAL A 99 0.14 -8.03 -14.11
N VAL A 100 -1.04 -8.28 -13.52
CA VAL A 100 -1.20 -9.10 -12.31
C VAL A 100 -1.41 -10.59 -12.60
N ALA A 101 -1.81 -10.98 -13.82
CA ALA A 101 -2.01 -12.39 -14.16
C ALA A 101 -0.80 -13.32 -13.84
N PRO A 102 0.46 -12.93 -14.06
CA PRO A 102 1.61 -13.77 -13.70
C PRO A 102 1.87 -13.86 -12.19
N LEU A 103 1.20 -13.04 -11.37
CA LEU A 103 1.34 -13.03 -9.92
C LEU A 103 0.40 -14.04 -9.24
N GLU A 104 -0.52 -14.66 -9.99
CA GLU A 104 -1.46 -15.67 -9.51
C GLU A 104 -2.25 -15.21 -8.27
N LEU A 105 -2.67 -13.93 -8.27
CA LEU A 105 -3.53 -13.38 -7.22
C LEU A 105 -4.92 -14.04 -7.28
N GLU A 106 -5.64 -13.97 -6.17
CA GLU A 106 -7.04 -14.35 -6.05
C GLU A 106 -7.95 -13.56 -7.01
N GLU A 107 -9.20 -14.01 -7.17
CA GLU A 107 -10.19 -13.21 -7.91
C GLU A 107 -10.44 -11.89 -7.18
N PRO A 108 -10.39 -10.73 -7.87
CA PRO A 108 -10.60 -9.46 -7.22
C PRO A 108 -12.08 -9.22 -6.95
N GLU A 109 -12.35 -8.48 -5.88
CA GLU A 109 -13.62 -7.80 -5.68
C GLU A 109 -13.58 -6.47 -6.43
N VAL A 110 -14.67 -6.15 -7.14
CA VAL A 110 -14.80 -4.90 -7.90
C VAL A 110 -16.01 -4.14 -7.41
N GLU A 111 -15.76 -2.92 -6.93
CA GLU A 111 -16.79 -2.02 -6.42
C GLU A 111 -16.81 -0.74 -7.26
N GLU A 112 -17.97 -0.43 -7.85
CA GLU A 112 -18.20 0.87 -8.50
C GLU A 112 -18.70 1.86 -7.45
N LEU A 113 -17.97 2.95 -7.29
CA LEU A 113 -18.24 4.00 -6.31
C LEU A 113 -18.83 5.23 -7.00
N GLU A 114 -19.19 6.25 -6.21
CA GLU A 114 -19.64 7.53 -6.74
C GLU A 114 -18.54 8.22 -7.57
N ASP A 115 -18.90 9.25 -8.33
CA ASP A 115 -17.96 10.07 -9.11
C ASP A 115 -17.06 9.32 -10.12
N LYS A 116 -17.53 8.18 -10.63
CA LYS A 116 -16.82 7.30 -11.59
C LYS A 116 -15.52 6.74 -11.01
N GLN A 117 -15.52 6.50 -9.71
CA GLN A 117 -14.47 5.73 -9.06
C GLN A 117 -14.79 4.23 -9.15
N THR A 118 -13.75 3.43 -9.28
CA THR A 118 -13.86 1.97 -9.22
C THR A 118 -12.72 1.44 -8.37
N LEU A 119 -13.03 0.65 -7.37
CA LEU A 119 -12.07 -0.05 -6.55
C LEU A 119 -11.96 -1.50 -7.02
N VAL A 120 -10.74 -1.95 -7.31
CA VAL A 120 -10.43 -3.36 -7.57
C VAL A 120 -9.55 -3.88 -6.44
N SER A 121 -10.07 -4.80 -5.63
CA SER A 121 -9.44 -5.25 -4.39
C SER A 121 -9.08 -6.73 -4.45
N TYR A 122 -7.82 -7.04 -4.18
CA TYR A 122 -7.34 -8.40 -3.94
C TYR A 122 -7.14 -8.55 -2.44
N LEU A 123 -8.20 -9.02 -1.75
CA LEU A 123 -8.29 -9.05 -0.29
C LEU A 123 -7.21 -9.90 0.38
N ALA A 124 -6.98 -11.13 -0.09
CA ALA A 124 -5.98 -12.04 0.48
C ALA A 124 -4.55 -11.58 0.18
N SER A 125 -4.37 -10.85 -0.92
CA SER A 125 -3.10 -10.23 -1.30
C SER A 125 -2.89 -8.86 -0.64
N CYS A 126 -3.91 -8.33 0.04
CA CYS A 126 -3.92 -7.02 0.69
C CYS A 126 -3.50 -5.90 -0.27
N ILE A 127 -4.05 -5.85 -1.47
CA ILE A 127 -3.77 -4.80 -2.46
C ILE A 127 -5.04 -4.30 -3.14
N ASN A 128 -5.15 -2.98 -3.18
CA ASN A 128 -6.27 -2.21 -3.68
C ASN A 128 -5.81 -1.32 -4.84
N PHE A 129 -6.58 -1.31 -5.92
CA PHE A 129 -6.33 -0.52 -7.10
C PHE A 129 -7.49 0.45 -7.31
N TRP A 130 -7.22 1.73 -7.12
CA TRP A 130 -8.20 2.81 -7.26
C TRP A 130 -8.18 3.36 -8.68
N PHE A 131 -9.32 3.30 -9.35
CA PHE A 131 -9.50 3.84 -10.68
C PHE A 131 -10.38 5.07 -10.64
N GLU A 132 -9.97 6.10 -11.38
CA GLU A 132 -10.74 7.30 -11.63
C GLU A 132 -10.93 7.47 -13.12
N ASN A 133 -12.17 7.67 -13.56
CA ASN A 133 -12.49 7.81 -14.98
C ASN A 133 -11.94 6.64 -15.85
N GLY A 134 -11.94 5.43 -15.30
CA GLY A 134 -11.47 4.20 -15.96
C GLY A 134 -9.94 4.06 -16.04
N LYS A 135 -9.19 4.85 -15.25
CA LYS A 135 -7.73 4.87 -15.24
C LYS A 135 -7.20 4.71 -13.82
N LEU A 136 -6.21 3.85 -13.62
CA LEU A 136 -5.59 3.63 -12.32
C LEU A 136 -4.96 4.95 -11.84
N SER A 137 -5.46 5.49 -10.73
CA SER A 137 -4.98 6.73 -10.11
C SER A 137 -4.09 6.45 -8.91
N GLU A 138 -4.39 5.40 -8.15
CA GLU A 138 -3.66 5.03 -6.95
C GLU A 138 -3.65 3.52 -6.76
N VAL A 139 -2.57 3.04 -6.15
CA VAL A 139 -2.47 1.68 -5.62
C VAL A 139 -2.12 1.76 -4.14
N GLN A 140 -2.84 1.00 -3.32
CA GLN A 140 -2.60 0.85 -1.89
C GLN A 140 -2.35 -0.63 -1.60
N TRP A 141 -1.34 -0.96 -0.82
CA TRP A 141 -1.05 -2.33 -0.45
C TRP A 141 -0.52 -2.42 0.98
N GLY A 142 -0.83 -3.53 1.62
CA GLY A 142 -0.50 -3.79 3.01
C GLY A 142 0.38 -5.02 3.22
N VAL A 143 0.76 -5.19 4.48
CA VAL A 143 1.27 -6.46 5.00
C VAL A 143 0.20 -7.54 4.84
N GLN A 144 0.63 -8.75 4.49
CA GLN A 144 -0.27 -9.91 4.44
C GLN A 144 -0.42 -10.52 5.82
N TRP A 145 -1.53 -11.21 6.05
CA TRP A 145 -1.87 -11.80 7.34
C TRP A 145 -1.82 -13.33 7.28
N LYS A 146 -1.40 -13.97 8.37
CA LYS A 146 -1.41 -15.45 8.49
C LYS A 146 -2.79 -15.95 8.93
N ASP A 147 -3.42 -15.17 9.78
CA ASP A 147 -4.73 -15.34 10.40
C ASP A 147 -5.23 -13.93 10.77
N GLU A 148 -6.39 -13.83 11.43
CA GLU A 148 -7.07 -12.56 11.72
C GLU A 148 -6.21 -11.57 12.50
N ASP A 149 -5.27 -12.03 13.34
CA ASP A 149 -4.53 -11.18 14.27
C ASP A 149 -3.00 -11.20 14.06
N THR A 150 -2.50 -11.97 13.09
CA THR A 150 -1.04 -12.18 12.94
C THR A 150 -0.51 -11.67 11.60
N PRO A 151 0.16 -10.50 11.56
CA PRO A 151 0.85 -10.03 10.38
C PRO A 151 2.01 -10.96 9.98
N LYS A 152 2.15 -11.19 8.68
CA LYS A 152 3.25 -11.93 8.06
C LYS A 152 4.38 -10.96 7.72
N TRP A 153 5.10 -10.52 8.74
CA TRP A 153 6.23 -9.61 8.54
C TRP A 153 7.30 -10.19 7.58
N PRO A 154 7.72 -9.44 6.55
CA PRO A 154 8.82 -9.84 5.67
C PRO A 154 10.20 -9.61 6.32
N VAL A 155 10.25 -8.93 7.47
CA VAL A 155 11.44 -8.77 8.31
C VAL A 155 11.54 -9.87 9.36
N ALA A 156 12.75 -10.19 9.80
CA ALA A 156 12.94 -11.08 10.93
C ALA A 156 12.35 -10.44 12.19
N VAL A 157 11.41 -11.13 12.84
CA VAL A 157 10.95 -10.75 14.18
C VAL A 157 12.09 -11.06 15.15
N ILE A 158 12.63 -10.04 15.80
CA ILE A 158 13.74 -10.14 16.76
C ILE A 158 13.19 -10.38 18.17
#